data_AF-A0A1Q7TEZ5-F1
#
_entry.id   AF-A0A1Q7TEZ5-F1
#
_cell.length_a   1.000
_cell.length_b   1.000
_cell.length_c   1.000
_cell.angle_alpha   90.00
_cell.angle_beta   90.00
_cell.angle_gamma   90.00
#
_symmetry.space_group_name_H-M   'P 1'
#
loop_
_entity.id
_entity.type
_entity.pdbx_description
1 polymer ?
#
loop_
_entity_poly.entity_id
_entity_poly.type
_entity_poly.pdbx_seq_one_letter_code
_entity_poly.pdbx_strand_id
1 'polypeptide(L)'
;MLTHLCLVLLLIALLACPADAQLIGGSGAGVASSVTSFSQTTSGAWSFTVPGSAKSVQIILCGGGGGGGGGGSTTGGGGGGGGGACINQILLNVAGVAISGSVGAGGAGGIGNNGATSTAGGNTRAATAWRGRRRRR
;
A
#
# COMPACT_ATOMS: atom_id res chain seq x y z
N MET A 1 13.15 33.29 -8.62
CA MET A 1 11.94 32.47 -8.87
C MET A 1 12.19 30.96 -8.71
N LEU A 2 13.40 30.44 -8.96
CA LEU A 2 13.73 29.01 -8.77
C LEU A 2 13.75 28.54 -7.29
N THR A 3 14.15 29.42 -6.37
CA THR A 3 14.25 29.12 -4.93
C THR A 3 12.88 28.88 -4.27
N HIS A 4 11.84 29.59 -4.73
CA HIS A 4 10.47 29.39 -4.25
C HIS A 4 9.85 28.10 -4.80
N LEU A 5 10.16 27.73 -6.05
CA LEU A 5 9.71 26.48 -6.64
C LEU A 5 10.30 25.26 -5.91
N CYS A 6 11.57 25.35 -5.51
CA CYS A 6 12.28 24.29 -4.77
C CYS A 6 11.74 24.12 -3.34
N LEU A 7 11.39 25.22 -2.67
CA LEU A 7 10.86 25.21 -1.30
C LEU A 7 9.42 24.68 -1.25
N VAL A 8 8.62 24.94 -2.30
CA VAL A 8 7.27 24.37 -2.48
C VAL A 8 7.32 22.87 -2.78
N LEU A 9 8.25 22.39 -3.62
CA LEU A 9 8.46 20.97 -3.86
C LEU A 9 8.91 20.21 -2.60
N LEU A 10 9.75 20.84 -1.77
CA LEU A 10 10.19 20.29 -0.48
C LEU A 10 9.05 20.24 0.55
N LEU A 11 8.17 21.26 0.56
CA LEU A 11 6.98 21.31 1.41
C LEU A 11 5.95 20.23 1.01
N ILE A 12 5.72 20.01 -0.29
CA ILE A 12 4.84 18.94 -0.81
C ILE A 12 5.38 17.55 -0.45
N ALA A 13 6.71 17.36 -0.46
CA ALA A 13 7.34 16.11 -0.05
C ALA A 13 7.22 15.85 1.46
N LEU A 14 7.23 16.89 2.30
CA LEU A 14 7.02 16.79 3.75
C LEU A 14 5.54 16.54 4.13
N LEU A 15 4.57 17.02 3.33
CA LEU A 15 3.14 16.70 3.48
C LEU A 15 2.75 15.28 3.02
N ALA A 16 3.63 14.56 2.33
CA ALA A 16 3.40 13.18 1.90
C ALA A 16 3.82 12.12 2.94
N CYS A 17 4.31 12.54 4.11
CA CYS A 17 4.55 11.62 5.21
C CYS A 17 3.23 11.39 5.96
N PRO A 18 2.67 10.17 5.99
CA PRO A 18 1.51 9.92 6.83
C PRO A 18 1.98 9.94 8.29
N ALA A 19 1.73 11.05 8.97
CA ALA A 19 1.93 11.22 10.40
C ALA A 19 0.77 10.63 11.21
N ASP A 20 0.27 9.44 10.85
CA ASP A 20 -0.81 8.80 11.62
C ASP A 20 -0.63 7.27 11.71
N ALA A 21 0.54 6.84 12.20
CA ALA A 21 0.63 5.55 12.87
C ALA A 21 -0.04 5.65 14.25
N GLN A 22 -1.37 5.72 14.30
CA GLN A 22 -2.11 5.70 15.57
C GLN A 22 -2.17 4.26 16.10
N LEU A 23 -1.55 4.02 17.27
CA LEU A 23 -1.83 2.85 18.09
C LEU A 23 -3.30 2.91 18.54
N ILE A 24 -4.17 2.16 17.87
CA ILE A 24 -5.53 1.90 18.39
C ILE A 24 -5.38 0.87 19.51
N GLY A 25 -5.16 1.33 20.74
CA GLY A 25 -5.04 0.44 21.90
C GLY A 25 -4.84 1.22 23.19
N GLY A 26 -5.94 1.61 23.82
CA GLY A 26 -5.95 2.25 25.13
C GLY A 26 -5.40 1.33 26.23
N SER A 27 -4.71 1.94 27.18
CA SER A 27 -4.20 1.33 28.41
C SER A 27 -5.35 0.74 29.24
N GLY A 28 -5.51 -0.58 29.20
CA GLY A 28 -6.42 -1.34 30.07
C GLY A 28 -5.84 -2.71 30.33
N ALA A 29 -5.42 -2.95 31.58
CA ALA A 29 -4.98 -4.26 32.05
C ALA A 29 -6.17 -5.23 32.11
N GLY A 30 -6.36 -5.98 31.03
CA GLY A 30 -7.18 -7.18 30.94
C GLY A 30 -6.50 -8.10 29.94
N VAL A 31 -6.76 -9.41 29.99
CA VAL A 31 -6.29 -10.34 28.96
C VAL A 31 -7.08 -10.06 27.68
N ALA A 32 -6.81 -8.91 27.07
CA ALA A 32 -7.28 -8.55 25.76
C ALA A 32 -6.52 -9.44 24.78
N SER A 33 -7.25 -10.16 23.93
CA SER A 33 -6.69 -10.58 22.66
C SER A 33 -6.29 -9.28 21.95
N SER A 34 -5.05 -8.84 22.16
CA SER A 34 -4.57 -7.54 21.70
C SER A 34 -4.45 -7.64 20.19
N VAL A 35 -5.51 -7.29 19.49
CA VAL A 35 -5.47 -7.16 18.03
C VAL A 35 -4.71 -5.86 17.75
N THR A 36 -3.40 -5.98 17.57
CA THR A 36 -2.57 -4.87 17.09
C THR A 36 -2.82 -4.74 15.59
N SER A 37 -3.53 -3.68 15.18
CA SER A 37 -3.73 -3.36 13.77
C SER A 37 -2.67 -2.37 13.29
N PHE A 38 -2.10 -2.65 12.13
CA PHE A 38 -1.30 -1.72 11.35
C PHE A 38 -2.06 -1.47 10.05
N SER A 39 -2.34 -0.21 9.74
CA SER A 39 -3.01 0.20 8.52
C SER A 39 -2.15 1.21 7.79
N GLN A 40 -1.96 1.00 6.50
CA GLN A 40 -1.35 1.97 5.60
C GLN A 40 -2.27 2.18 4.42
N THR A 41 -2.70 3.42 4.21
CA THR A 41 -3.62 3.83 3.15
C THR A 41 -2.89 4.38 1.93
N THR A 42 -1.58 4.62 2.04
CA THR A 42 -0.74 5.16 0.97
C THR A 42 0.05 4.06 0.27
N SER A 43 0.22 4.18 -1.05
CA SER A 43 1.12 3.31 -1.80
C SER A 43 2.56 3.51 -1.36
N GLY A 44 3.34 2.42 -1.32
CA GLY A 44 4.74 2.48 -0.90
C GLY A 44 5.18 1.24 -0.14
N ALA A 45 6.45 1.25 0.26
CA ALA A 45 7.03 0.19 1.08
C ALA A 45 6.53 0.31 2.52
N TRP A 46 6.38 -0.82 3.19
CA TRP A 46 5.95 -0.90 4.57
C TRP A 46 6.67 -2.03 5.30
N SER A 47 6.83 -1.86 6.62
CA SER A 47 7.40 -2.87 7.51
C SER A 47 6.67 -2.86 8.84
N PHE A 48 6.26 -4.05 9.29
CA PHE A 48 5.62 -4.25 10.57
C PHE A 48 6.29 -5.39 11.32
N THR A 49 6.69 -5.15 12.56
CA THR A 49 7.24 -6.18 13.44
C THR A 49 6.11 -6.71 14.31
N VAL A 50 5.85 -8.01 14.18
CA VAL A 50 4.80 -8.68 14.94
C VAL A 50 5.19 -8.74 16.42
N PRO A 51 4.35 -8.25 17.34
CA PRO A 51 4.60 -8.37 18.77
C PRO A 51 4.82 -9.84 19.17
N GLY A 52 5.76 -10.10 20.08
CA GLY A 52 6.08 -11.47 20.53
C GLY A 52 4.90 -12.22 21.17
N SER A 53 3.84 -11.51 21.58
CA SER A 53 2.61 -12.07 22.13
C SER A 53 1.60 -12.53 21.07
N ALA A 54 1.76 -12.16 19.79
CA ALA A 54 0.78 -12.45 18.76
C ALA A 54 0.79 -13.92 18.33
N LYS A 55 -0.40 -14.51 18.19
CA LYS A 55 -0.58 -15.91 17.74
C LYS A 55 -0.83 -16.02 16.24
N SER A 56 -1.47 -15.02 15.66
CA SER A 56 -1.82 -14.93 14.25
C SER A 56 -1.71 -13.49 13.76
N VAL A 57 -1.49 -13.33 12.46
CA VAL A 57 -1.49 -12.03 11.78
C VAL A 57 -2.29 -12.17 10.50
N GLN A 58 -3.21 -11.25 10.27
CA GLN A 58 -3.91 -11.11 9.00
C GLN A 58 -3.32 -9.92 8.24
N ILE A 59 -2.96 -10.16 6.99
CA ILE A 59 -2.42 -9.16 6.07
C ILE A 59 -3.45 -8.95 4.97
N ILE A 60 -3.97 -7.73 4.86
CA ILE A 60 -4.83 -7.30 3.76
C ILE A 60 -4.11 -6.15 3.05
N LEU A 61 -3.81 -6.32 1.76
CA LEU A 61 -3.11 -5.32 0.96
C LEU A 61 -3.85 -5.13 -0.36
N CYS A 62 -4.32 -3.93 -0.64
CA CYS A 62 -4.98 -3.61 -1.91
C CYS A 62 -4.16 -2.57 -2.68
N GLY A 63 -3.79 -2.88 -3.92
CA GLY A 63 -3.11 -1.93 -4.82
C GLY A 63 -4.04 -0.89 -5.42
N GLY A 64 -3.47 0.16 -6.01
CA GLY A 64 -4.22 1.31 -6.55
C GLY A 64 -4.86 1.13 -7.94
N GLY A 65 -4.72 -0.04 -8.59
CA GLY A 65 -5.34 -0.29 -9.91
C GLY A 65 -4.67 0.45 -11.08
N GLY A 66 -5.18 0.25 -12.30
CA GLY A 66 -4.69 0.90 -13.51
C GLY A 66 -5.43 2.20 -13.83
N GLY A 67 -4.77 3.13 -14.52
CA GLY A 67 -5.38 4.38 -14.97
C GLY A 67 -6.30 4.17 -16.18
N GLY A 68 -7.42 4.90 -16.22
CA GLY A 68 -8.34 4.90 -17.37
C GLY A 68 -7.76 5.60 -18.59
N GLY A 69 -8.18 5.21 -19.79
CA GLY A 69 -7.73 5.80 -21.06
C GLY A 69 -8.22 7.23 -21.26
N GLY A 70 -7.44 8.01 -22.00
CA GLY A 70 -7.81 9.37 -22.42
C GLY A 70 -8.79 9.36 -23.61
N GLY A 71 -9.57 10.42 -23.77
CA GLY A 71 -10.50 10.59 -24.89
C GLY A 71 -9.94 11.45 -26.03
N GLY A 72 -10.45 11.27 -27.25
CA GLY A 72 -10.11 12.12 -28.39
C GLY A 72 -11.31 12.93 -28.87
N SER A 73 -11.08 14.17 -29.34
CA SER A 73 -12.14 15.03 -29.89
C SER A 73 -12.90 14.41 -31.07
N THR A 74 -12.30 13.46 -31.80
CA THR A 74 -12.90 12.81 -32.97
C THR A 74 -13.10 11.30 -32.82
N THR A 75 -12.52 10.68 -31.79
CA THR A 75 -12.46 9.21 -31.63
C THR A 75 -13.22 8.70 -30.41
N GLY A 76 -13.87 9.59 -29.64
CA GLY A 76 -14.62 9.22 -28.43
C GLY A 76 -13.75 9.06 -27.18
N GLY A 77 -14.38 8.76 -26.04
CA GLY A 77 -13.72 8.62 -24.75
C GLY A 77 -12.92 7.31 -24.62
N GLY A 78 -11.83 7.35 -23.85
CA GLY A 78 -11.08 6.16 -23.48
C GLY A 78 -11.80 5.30 -22.44
N GLY A 79 -11.49 4.01 -22.40
CA GLY A 79 -12.09 3.07 -21.45
C GLY A 79 -11.66 3.32 -20.00
N GLY A 80 -12.47 2.88 -19.03
CA GLY A 80 -12.14 2.98 -17.61
C GLY A 80 -10.89 2.19 -17.20
N GLY A 81 -10.27 2.59 -16.09
CA GLY A 81 -9.12 1.90 -15.51
C GLY A 81 -9.51 0.58 -14.83
N GLY A 82 -8.60 -0.39 -14.83
CA GLY A 82 -8.81 -1.66 -14.12
C GLY A 82 -8.69 -1.52 -12.60
N GLY A 83 -9.46 -2.30 -11.84
CA GLY A 83 -9.39 -2.32 -10.38
C GLY A 83 -8.05 -2.83 -9.83
N GLY A 84 -7.75 -2.45 -8.58
CA GLY A 84 -6.56 -2.93 -7.86
C GLY A 84 -6.67 -4.38 -7.42
N ALA A 85 -5.54 -5.10 -7.43
CA ALA A 85 -5.47 -6.44 -6.85
C ALA A 85 -5.32 -6.37 -5.33
N CYS A 86 -6.07 -7.20 -4.62
CA CYS A 86 -5.99 -7.36 -3.17
C CYS A 86 -5.39 -8.71 -2.79
N ILE A 87 -4.46 -8.71 -1.84
CA ILE A 87 -3.92 -9.90 -1.18
C ILE A 87 -4.56 -9.99 0.21
N ASN A 88 -5.14 -11.13 0.56
CA ASN A 88 -5.60 -11.44 1.91
C ASN A 88 -4.90 -12.72 2.37
N GLN A 89 -4.01 -12.61 3.35
CA GLN A 89 -3.20 -13.72 3.84
C GLN A 89 -3.26 -13.78 5.36
N ILE A 90 -3.47 -14.97 5.92
CA ILE A 90 -3.40 -15.23 7.35
C ILE A 90 -2.13 -16.05 7.63
N LEU A 91 -1.31 -15.56 8.55
CA LEU A 91 -0.11 -16.22 9.03
C LEU A 91 -0.30 -16.65 10.48
N LEU A 92 0.09 -17.88 10.80
CA LEU A 92 0.05 -18.44 12.16
C LEU A 92 1.49 -18.57 12.68
N ASN A 93 1.67 -18.45 14.00
CA ASN A 93 2.94 -18.65 14.69
C ASN A 93 4.08 -17.70 14.26
N VAL A 94 3.76 -16.47 13.88
CA VAL A 94 4.72 -15.44 13.42
C VAL A 94 5.15 -14.45 14.50
N ALA A 95 5.12 -14.87 15.78
CA ALA A 95 5.54 -14.05 16.90
C ALA A 95 6.98 -13.52 16.72
N GLY A 96 7.18 -12.20 16.86
CA GLY A 96 8.50 -11.57 16.73
C GLY A 96 9.04 -11.49 15.30
N VAL A 97 8.26 -11.89 14.28
CA VAL A 97 8.70 -11.88 12.89
C VAL A 97 8.48 -10.50 12.28
N ALA A 98 9.48 -9.99 11.56
CA ALA A 98 9.31 -8.83 10.70
C ALA A 98 8.61 -9.22 9.39
N ILE A 99 7.54 -8.50 9.08
CA ILE A 99 6.78 -8.64 7.84
C ILE A 99 6.94 -7.33 7.08
N SER A 100 7.23 -7.42 5.78
CA SER A 100 7.39 -6.25 4.93
C SER A 100 6.69 -6.45 3.61
N GLY A 101 6.49 -5.38 2.87
CA GLY A 101 5.91 -5.45 1.55
C GLY A 101 5.84 -4.09 0.88
N SER A 102 5.12 -4.05 -0.24
CA SER A 102 4.82 -2.82 -0.94
C SER A 102 3.38 -2.84 -1.41
N VAL A 103 2.68 -1.73 -1.22
CA VAL A 103 1.39 -1.47 -1.87
C VAL A 103 1.64 -0.72 -3.16
N GLY A 104 1.16 -1.28 -4.27
CA GLY A 104 1.31 -0.66 -5.59
C GLY A 104 0.49 0.62 -5.72
N ALA A 105 1.08 1.67 -6.28
CA ALA A 105 0.38 2.92 -6.60
C ALA A 105 -0.66 2.73 -7.69
N GLY A 106 -1.66 3.61 -7.73
CA GLY A 106 -2.61 3.66 -8.84
C GLY A 106 -1.95 4.19 -10.12
N GLY A 107 -2.37 3.67 -11.26
CA GLY A 107 -1.95 4.17 -12.57
C GLY A 107 -2.55 5.55 -12.85
N ALA A 108 -1.75 6.42 -13.46
CA ALA A 108 -2.21 7.69 -14.01
C ALA A 108 -3.18 7.47 -15.19
N GLY A 109 -4.28 8.22 -15.20
CA GLY A 109 -5.21 8.25 -16.33
C GLY A 109 -4.59 8.92 -17.56
N GLY A 110 -5.06 8.53 -18.75
CA GLY A 110 -4.65 9.13 -20.01
C GLY A 110 -5.18 10.55 -20.16
N ILE A 111 -4.40 11.43 -20.79
CA ILE A 111 -4.82 12.81 -21.06
C ILE A 111 -5.54 12.81 -22.42
N GLY A 112 -6.60 13.62 -22.55
CA GLY A 112 -7.31 13.74 -23.82
C GLY A 112 -6.47 14.36 -24.92
N ASN A 113 -6.85 14.13 -26.19
CA ASN A 113 -6.18 14.63 -27.40
C ASN A 113 -4.69 14.26 -27.50
N ASN A 114 -4.42 12.98 -27.81
CA ASN A 114 -3.09 12.44 -28.13
C ASN A 114 -1.99 12.65 -27.06
N GLY A 115 -2.32 13.22 -25.89
CA GLY A 115 -1.38 13.43 -24.81
C GLY A 115 -1.42 12.26 -23.83
N ALA A 116 -0.33 11.51 -23.74
CA ALA A 116 -0.10 10.45 -22.75
C ALA A 116 -1.10 9.27 -22.71
N THR A 117 -0.58 8.08 -23.03
CA THR A 117 -1.23 6.80 -22.73
C THR A 117 -1.43 6.66 -21.22
N SER A 118 -2.55 6.06 -20.81
CA SER A 118 -2.74 5.68 -19.41
C SER A 118 -1.65 4.70 -18.95
N THR A 119 -1.43 4.64 -17.64
CA THR A 119 -0.39 3.79 -17.06
C THR A 119 -0.98 2.65 -16.24
N ALA A 120 -0.28 1.52 -16.22
CA ALA A 120 -0.59 0.44 -15.30
C ALA A 120 -0.27 0.85 -13.87
N GLY A 121 -1.02 0.31 -12.91
CA GLY A 121 -0.71 0.45 -11.49
C GLY A 121 0.56 -0.29 -11.08
N GLY A 122 1.10 0.07 -9.92
CA GLY A 122 2.24 -0.59 -9.31
C GLY A 122 1.91 -2.00 -8.80
N ASN A 123 2.94 -2.82 -8.61
CA ASN A 123 2.79 -4.16 -8.06
C ASN A 123 2.58 -4.13 -6.53
N THR A 124 1.55 -4.82 -6.05
CA THR A 124 1.36 -5.08 -4.62
C THR A 124 2.00 -6.42 -4.24
N ARG A 125 2.85 -6.44 -3.21
CA ARG A 125 3.58 -7.64 -2.77
C ARG A 125 3.69 -7.68 -1.25
N ALA A 126 3.56 -8.87 -0.68
CA ALA A 126 3.90 -9.17 0.71
C ALA A 126 5.12 -10.09 0.75
N ALA A 127 6.12 -9.73 1.56
CA ALA A 127 7.28 -10.55 1.86
C ALA A 127 7.29 -10.87 3.35
N THR A 128 6.89 -12.08 3.70
CA THR A 128 7.09 -12.59 5.06
C THR A 128 8.49 -13.21 5.13
N ALA A 129 9.33 -12.74 6.05
CA ALA A 129 10.60 -13.41 6.35
C ALA A 129 10.40 -14.82 6.94
N TRP A 130 9.15 -15.17 7.28
CA TRP A 130 8.71 -16.52 7.58
C TRP A 130 8.86 -17.43 6.35
N ARG A 131 10.09 -17.91 6.15
CA ARG A 131 10.36 -19.13 5.39
C ARG A 131 9.84 -20.30 6.20
N GLY A 132 8.51 -20.44 6.26
CA GLY A 132 7.85 -21.66 6.67
C GLY A 132 8.53 -22.80 5.93
N ARG A 133 9.15 -23.70 6.71
CA ARG A 133 9.95 -24.85 6.28
C ARG A 133 9.29 -25.44 5.02
N ARG A 134 9.82 -25.14 3.83
CA ARG A 134 9.40 -25.79 2.58
C ARG A 134 9.74 -27.26 2.79
N ARG A 135 8.78 -28.05 3.27
CA ARG A 135 8.89 -29.50 3.26
C ARG A 135 8.91 -29.87 1.78
N ARG A 136 10.13 -29.96 1.24
CA ARG A 136 10.38 -30.67 -0.01
C ARG A 136 9.83 -32.07 0.24
N ARG A 137 8.71 -32.39 -0.42
CA ARG A 137 8.34 -33.78 -0.66
C ARG A 137 9.24 -34.29 -1.77
#